data_AF-A0A391N908-F1
#
_entry.id   AF-A0A391N908-F1
#
_cell.length_a   1.000
_cell.length_b   1.000
_cell.length_c   1.000
_cell.angle_alpha   90.00
_cell.angle_beta   90.00
_cell.angle_gamma   90.00
#
_symmetry.space_group_name_H-M   'P 1'
#
loop_
_entity.id
_entity.type
_entity.pdbx_description
1 polymer ?
#
loop_
_entity_poly.entity_id
_entity_poly.type
_entity_poly.pdbx_seq_one_letter_code
_entity_poly.pdbx_strand_id
1 'polypeptide(L)'
;MQAHHTQGGGAQHNPACHPHLMTIADVPEKLCRKCGDTWPADTEFFYRQAAKSDGLGSVCKACYAETPSVVARNRDRAGRISSDWERLFQEEVRHAHA
;
A
#
# COMPACT_ATOMS: atom_id res chain seq x y z
N MET A 1 61.08 -25.53 1.06
CA MET A 1 60.00 -26.25 0.37
C MET A 1 58.85 -26.42 1.36
N GLN A 2 57.83 -25.57 1.30
CA GLN A 2 56.68 -25.64 2.19
C GLN A 2 55.42 -25.67 1.33
N ALA A 3 54.77 -26.83 1.29
CA ALA A 3 53.48 -27.05 0.66
C ALA A 3 52.40 -26.67 1.67
N HIS A 4 51.54 -25.70 1.32
CA HIS A 4 50.31 -25.43 2.05
C HIS A 4 49.08 -25.82 1.23
N HIS A 5 48.54 -26.97 1.62
CA HIS A 5 47.14 -27.34 1.79
C HIS A 5 46.07 -26.45 1.13
N THR A 6 45.27 -27.10 0.28
CA THR A 6 43.98 -26.61 -0.23
C THR A 6 42.96 -26.54 0.90
N GLN A 7 42.12 -25.50 0.93
CA GLN A 7 40.93 -25.47 1.76
C GLN A 7 39.78 -24.88 0.93
N GLY A 8 38.91 -25.77 0.47
CA GLY A 8 37.61 -25.40 -0.07
C GLY A 8 36.57 -25.22 1.04
N GLY A 9 35.41 -24.67 0.65
CA GLY A 9 34.15 -24.84 1.37
C GLY A 9 33.63 -23.57 2.02
N GLY A 10 32.42 -23.18 1.62
CA GLY A 10 31.63 -22.18 2.33
C GLY A 10 30.71 -21.39 1.41
N ALA A 11 29.81 -22.07 0.70
CA ALA A 11 28.63 -21.42 0.16
C ALA A 11 27.84 -20.82 1.33
N GLN A 12 27.98 -19.52 1.53
CA GLN A 12 27.21 -18.77 2.51
C GLN A 12 25.78 -18.70 1.97
N HIS A 13 24.94 -19.68 2.32
CA HIS A 13 23.51 -19.53 2.12
C HIS A 13 23.06 -18.34 2.98
N ASN A 14 22.59 -17.28 2.34
CA ASN A 14 21.93 -16.17 3.01
C ASN A 14 20.67 -16.76 3.68
N PRO A 15 20.61 -16.84 5.02
CA PRO A 15 19.55 -17.54 5.71
C PRO A 15 18.29 -16.70 5.61
N ALA A 16 17.56 -16.98 4.54
CA ALA A 16 16.11 -17.01 4.53
C ALA A 16 15.41 -15.70 4.95
N CYS A 17 15.02 -14.97 3.91
CA CYS A 17 13.70 -14.36 3.81
C CYS A 17 12.63 -15.45 4.03
N HIS A 18 12.46 -15.91 5.27
CA HIS A 18 11.31 -16.72 5.63
C HIS A 18 10.09 -15.79 5.55
N PRO A 19 9.08 -16.09 4.72
CA PRO A 19 7.81 -15.38 4.80
C PRO A 19 7.21 -15.77 6.15
N HIS A 20 7.39 -14.89 7.14
CA HIS A 20 6.69 -15.00 8.40
C HIS A 20 5.21 -14.90 8.06
N LEU A 21 4.52 -16.02 8.19
CA LEU A 21 3.09 -16.13 7.94
C LEU A 21 2.39 -15.17 8.91
N MET A 22 2.11 -13.95 8.45
CA MET A 22 1.51 -12.90 9.27
C MET A 22 0.10 -13.34 9.63
N THR A 23 -0.07 -13.83 10.84
CA THR A 23 -1.37 -14.08 11.44
C THR A 23 -2.04 -12.73 11.69
N ILE A 24 -3.15 -12.51 11.01
CA ILE A 24 -4.00 -11.29 11.05
C ILE A 24 -4.45 -10.92 12.47
N ALA A 25 -4.35 -11.84 13.43
CA ALA A 25 -4.88 -11.72 14.78
C ALA A 25 -4.17 -10.74 15.73
N ASP A 26 -2.95 -10.27 15.40
CA ASP A 26 -2.20 -9.32 16.25
C ASP A 26 -2.18 -7.88 15.70
N VAL A 27 -3.02 -7.58 14.70
CA VAL A 27 -3.04 -6.22 14.14
C VAL A 27 -3.80 -5.31 15.10
N PRO A 28 -3.17 -4.25 15.64
CA PRO A 28 -3.87 -3.31 16.51
C PRO A 28 -5.04 -2.69 15.74
N GLU A 29 -6.17 -2.50 16.39
CA GLU A 29 -7.37 -1.92 15.77
C GLU A 29 -7.65 -0.51 16.30
N LYS A 30 -8.30 0.31 15.46
CA LYS A 30 -8.67 1.69 15.77
C LYS A 30 -10.09 2.02 15.34
N LEU A 31 -10.81 2.68 16.25
CA LEU A 31 -12.16 3.20 16.01
C LEU A 31 -12.14 4.51 15.22
N CYS A 32 -12.85 4.54 14.09
CA CYS A 32 -13.14 5.75 13.33
C CYS A 32 -14.17 6.63 14.06
N ARG A 33 -13.83 7.89 14.36
CA ARG A 33 -14.74 8.83 15.04
C ARG A 33 -15.93 9.30 14.18
N LYS A 34 -15.93 9.02 12.87
CA LYS A 34 -16.98 9.50 11.95
C LYS A 34 -18.02 8.43 11.64
N CYS A 35 -17.61 7.23 11.21
CA CYS A 35 -18.55 6.14 10.94
C CYS A 35 -18.81 5.24 12.17
N GLY A 36 -17.91 5.23 13.16
CA GLY A 36 -18.04 4.36 14.33
C GLY A 36 -17.55 2.93 14.10
N ASP A 37 -16.99 2.62 12.93
CA ASP A 37 -16.42 1.29 12.66
C ASP A 37 -14.98 1.19 13.15
N THR A 38 -14.59 -0.05 13.46
CA THR A 38 -13.24 -0.41 13.88
C THR A 38 -12.47 -0.98 12.69
N TRP A 39 -11.30 -0.43 12.43
CA TRP A 39 -10.42 -0.82 11.33
C TRP A 39 -9.01 -1.06 11.84
N PRO A 40 -8.20 -1.88 11.15
CA PRO A 40 -6.78 -2.00 11.42
C PRO A 40 -6.10 -0.62 11.59
N ALA A 41 -5.36 -0.47 12.68
CA ALA A 41 -4.62 0.74 13.06
C ALA A 41 -3.32 0.85 12.27
N ASP A 42 -3.42 0.81 10.96
CA ASP A 42 -2.32 0.94 10.03
C ASP A 42 -2.58 2.08 9.02
N THR A 43 -1.58 2.34 8.18
CA THR A 43 -1.61 3.45 7.24
C THR A 43 -2.45 3.20 6.00
N GLU A 44 -2.97 1.99 5.79
CA GLU A 44 -3.91 1.68 4.71
C GLU A 44 -5.30 2.24 5.01
N PHE A 45 -5.78 2.13 6.25
CA PHE A 45 -7.12 2.62 6.65
C PHE A 45 -7.11 4.01 7.28
N PHE A 46 -6.00 4.44 7.88
CA PHE A 46 -5.88 5.76 8.52
C PHE A 46 -4.72 6.57 7.94
N TYR A 47 -4.86 7.90 7.87
CA TYR A 47 -3.74 8.76 7.48
C TYR A 47 -2.72 8.87 8.61
N ARG A 48 -1.43 8.87 8.26
CA ARG A 48 -0.35 9.16 9.22
C ARG A 48 -0.49 10.57 9.77
N GLN A 49 -0.53 10.70 11.09
CA GLN A 49 -0.58 11.95 11.84
C GLN A 49 0.42 11.91 12.98
N ALA A 50 1.67 12.32 12.71
CA ALA A 50 2.78 12.27 13.68
C ALA A 50 2.54 13.09 14.95
N ALA A 51 1.62 14.06 14.92
CA ALA A 51 1.25 14.87 16.08
C ALA A 51 0.39 14.10 17.11
N LYS A 52 -0.14 12.92 16.77
CA LYS A 52 -0.97 12.12 17.67
C LYS A 52 -0.15 11.04 18.36
N SER A 53 -0.57 10.66 19.57
CA SER A 53 0.10 9.64 20.39
C SER A 53 0.29 8.30 19.68
N ASP A 54 -0.63 7.93 18.80
CA ASP A 54 -0.63 6.70 18.02
C ASP A 54 -0.17 6.91 16.57
N GLY A 55 0.24 8.12 16.20
CA GLY A 55 0.76 8.42 14.86
C GLY A 55 -0.27 8.33 13.73
N LEU A 56 -1.56 8.18 14.03
CA LEU A 56 -2.63 7.94 13.05
C LEU A 56 -3.84 8.86 13.23
N GLY A 57 -4.52 9.17 12.12
CA GLY A 57 -5.73 9.98 12.08
C GLY A 57 -6.88 9.39 12.89
N SER A 58 -7.82 10.23 13.32
CA SER A 58 -9.01 9.81 14.10
C SER A 58 -10.15 9.29 13.22
N VAL A 59 -10.02 9.43 11.90
CA VAL A 59 -11.07 9.15 10.92
C VAL A 59 -10.45 8.29 9.82
N CYS A 60 -11.19 7.28 9.34
CA CYS A 60 -10.73 6.41 8.27
C CYS A 60 -10.62 7.19 6.93
N LYS A 61 -9.83 6.67 5.99
CA LYS A 61 -9.61 7.32 4.69
C LYS A 61 -10.91 7.52 3.90
N ALA A 62 -11.85 6.58 3.97
CA ALA A 62 -13.16 6.72 3.33
C ALA A 62 -13.90 7.95 3.85
N CYS A 63 -14.07 8.05 5.17
CA CYS A 63 -14.72 9.18 5.81
C CYS A 63 -13.99 10.52 5.61
N TYR A 64 -12.67 10.49 5.45
CA TYR A 64 -11.87 11.65 5.09
C TYR A 64 -12.10 12.09 3.64
N ALA A 65 -12.22 11.15 2.70
CA ALA A 65 -12.50 11.44 1.29
C ALA A 65 -13.84 12.16 1.10
N GLU A 66 -14.81 11.90 1.98
CA GLU A 66 -16.12 12.55 2.00
C GLU A 66 -16.12 13.95 2.65
N THR A 67 -14.98 14.44 3.15
CA THR A 67 -14.95 15.80 3.73
C THR A 67 -15.12 16.85 2.64
N PRO A 68 -15.87 17.95 2.88
CA PRO A 68 -16.23 18.91 1.84
C PRO A 68 -15.00 19.55 1.19
N SER A 69 -13.92 19.78 1.94
CA SER A 69 -12.66 20.30 1.43
C SER A 69 -11.95 19.33 0.47
N VAL A 70 -12.02 18.02 0.75
CA VAL A 70 -11.44 16.97 -0.10
C VAL A 70 -12.29 16.73 -1.33
N VAL A 71 -13.62 16.68 -1.19
CA VAL A 71 -14.57 16.54 -2.30
C VAL A 71 -14.43 17.69 -3.29
N ALA A 72 -14.38 18.94 -2.80
CA ALA A 72 -14.18 20.12 -3.65
C ALA A 72 -12.87 19.99 -4.48
N ARG A 73 -11.75 19.68 -3.82
CA ARG A 73 -10.46 19.48 -4.50
C ARG A 73 -10.47 18.31 -5.50
N ASN A 74 -11.18 17.23 -5.18
CA ASN A 74 -11.25 16.06 -6.05
C ASN A 74 -12.11 16.32 -7.29
N ARG A 75 -13.18 17.13 -7.18
CA ARG A 75 -14.00 17.55 -8.31
C ARG A 75 -13.18 18.26 -9.38
N ASP A 76 -12.26 19.14 -8.96
CA ASP A 76 -11.36 19.85 -9.88
C ASP A 76 -10.38 18.89 -10.59
N ARG A 77 -10.12 17.71 -10.00
CA ARG A 77 -9.17 16.72 -10.52
C ARG A 77 -9.83 15.58 -11.31
N ALA A 78 -11.14 15.38 -11.18
CA ALA A 78 -11.88 14.26 -11.76
C ALA A 78 -11.85 14.22 -13.31
N GLY A 79 -11.58 15.34 -13.97
CA GLY A 79 -11.43 15.40 -15.43
C GLY A 79 -10.11 14.86 -15.98
N ARG A 80 -9.18 14.40 -15.13
CA ARG A 80 -7.84 13.96 -15.53
C ARG A 80 -7.75 12.43 -15.62
N ILE A 81 -8.49 11.82 -16.55
CA ILE A 81 -8.25 10.42 -16.93
C ILE A 81 -6.99 10.40 -17.82
N SER A 82 -5.87 9.94 -17.26
CA SER A 82 -4.52 10.04 -17.84
C SER A 82 -3.99 8.71 -18.39
N SER A 83 -4.85 7.70 -18.53
CA SER A 83 -4.40 6.35 -18.84
C SER A 83 -4.12 6.20 -20.34
N ASP A 84 -2.84 6.21 -20.73
CA ASP A 84 -2.37 5.88 -22.08
C ASP A 84 -2.87 4.49 -22.53
N TRP A 85 -3.03 3.58 -21.57
CA TRP A 85 -3.54 2.21 -21.74
C TRP A 85 -5.02 2.18 -22.15
N GLU A 86 -5.85 3.11 -21.66
CA GLU A 86 -7.25 3.24 -22.06
C GLU A 86 -7.37 3.62 -23.55
N ARG A 87 -6.40 4.38 -24.06
CA ARG A 87 -6.32 4.79 -25.46
C ARG A 87 -5.92 3.63 -26.37
N LEU A 88 -5.02 2.76 -25.91
CA LEU A 88 -4.60 1.56 -26.65
C LEU A 88 -5.72 0.53 -26.78
N PHE A 89 -6.48 0.28 -25.70
CA PHE A 89 -7.61 -0.66 -25.75
C PHE A 89 -8.71 -0.23 -26.75
N GLN A 90 -8.97 1.07 -26.90
CA GLN A 90 -9.95 1.57 -27.86
C GLN A 90 -9.49 1.42 -29.32
N GLU A 91 -8.19 1.48 -29.57
CA GLU A 91 -7.62 1.33 -30.90
C GLU A 91 -7.67 -0.14 -31.38
N GLU A 92 -7.48 -1.07 -30.44
CA GLU A 92 -7.56 -2.52 -30.70
C GLU A 92 -9.00 -2.98 -30.95
N VAL A 93 -9.97 -2.49 -30.16
CA VAL A 93 -11.41 -2.71 -30.41
C VAL A 93 -11.83 -2.16 -31.77
N ARG A 94 -11.31 -0.99 -32.17
CA ARG A 94 -11.59 -0.41 -33.50
C ARG A 94 -11.08 -1.28 -34.65
N HIS A 95 -9.93 -1.94 -34.50
CA HIS A 95 -9.37 -2.83 -35.51
C HIS A 95 -10.09 -4.18 -35.58
N ALA A 96 -10.67 -4.67 -34.49
CA ALA A 96 -11.39 -5.94 -34.45
C ALA A 96 -12.80 -5.88 -35.10
N HIS A 97 -13.36 -4.68 -35.25
CA HIS A 97 -14.70 -4.45 -35.82
C HIS A 97 -14.67 -3.89 -37.26
N ALA A 98 -13.50 -3.81 -37.88
CA ALA A 98 -13.29 -3.46 -39.29
C ALA A 98 -13.16 -4.71 -40.15
#